data_AF-A0A734YCP4-F1
#
_entry.id   AF-A0A734YCP4-F1
#
_cell.length_a   1.000
_cell.length_b   1.000
_cell.length_c   1.000
_cell.angle_alpha   90.00
_cell.angle_beta   90.00
_cell.angle_gamma   90.00
#
_symmetry.space_group_name_H-M   'P 1'
#
loop_
_entity.id
_entity.type
_entity.pdbx_description
1 polymer ?
#
loop_
_entity_poly.entity_id
_entity_poly.type
_entity_poly.pdbx_seq_one_letter_code
_entity_poly.pdbx_strand_id
1 'polypeptide(L)' 'DSYFSNNVPKMGIEYISAYKALCNESGCLTRVGNGPDFITAVDWGHLTKPGSDFLFNKIGNKIIK' A
#
# COMPACT_ATOMS: atom_id res chain seq x y z
N ASP A 1 -0.10 -11.01 2.54
CA ASP A 1 0.58 -10.13 3.52
C ASP A 1 1.19 -10.91 4.69
N SER A 2 0.39 -11.57 5.53
CA SER A 2 0.87 -12.22 6.77
C SER A 2 2.04 -13.19 6.59
N TYR A 3 2.08 -13.95 5.49
CA TYR A 3 3.21 -14.84 5.19
C TYR A 3 4.53 -14.07 5.07
N PHE A 4 4.55 -12.95 4.33
CA PHE A 4 5.76 -12.17 4.16
C PHE A 4 6.13 -11.39 5.42
N SER A 5 5.15 -10.78 6.11
CA SER A 5 5.45 -10.08 7.38
C SER A 5 6.09 -10.96 8.44
N ASN A 6 5.78 -12.26 8.42
CA ASN A 6 6.30 -13.22 9.39
C ASN A 6 7.62 -13.88 8.97
N ASN A 7 7.96 -13.90 7.68
CA ASN A 7 9.12 -14.67 7.17
C ASN A 7 10.22 -13.79 6.55
N VAL A 8 9.88 -12.67 5.92
CA VAL A 8 10.87 -11.76 5.31
C VAL A 8 11.85 -11.18 6.33
N PRO A 9 11.41 -10.70 7.52
CA PRO A 9 12.35 -10.20 8.53
C PRO A 9 13.39 -11.22 9.00
N LYS A 10 13.06 -12.52 8.97
CA LYS A 10 13.99 -13.60 9.36
C LYS A 10 15.16 -13.76 8.38
N MET A 11 15.05 -13.17 7.18
CA MET A 11 16.06 -13.21 6.14
C MET A 11 17.05 -12.03 6.24
N GLY A 12 16.95 -11.21 7.29
CA GLY A 12 17.83 -10.05 7.49
C GLY A 12 17.50 -8.85 6.59
N ILE A 13 16.28 -8.78 6.05
CA ILE A 13 15.79 -7.66 5.24
C ILE A 13 14.52 -7.06 5.83
N GLU A 14 14.23 -5.81 5.49
CA GLU A 14 13.05 -5.08 5.98
C GLU A 14 11.80 -5.43 5.17
N TYR A 15 10.66 -5.58 5.86
CA TYR A 15 9.36 -5.77 5.22
C TYR A 15 8.43 -4.59 5.51
N ILE A 16 7.94 -3.94 4.46
CA ILE A 16 6.93 -2.89 4.55
C ILE A 16 5.63 -3.43 3.93
N SER A 17 4.56 -3.50 4.72
CA SER A 17 3.26 -3.98 4.26
C SER A 17 2.48 -2.89 3.53
N ALA A 18 2.44 -2.96 2.19
CA ALA A 18 1.55 -2.11 1.39
C ALA A 18 0.07 -2.41 1.68
N TYR A 19 -0.28 -3.67 1.96
CA TYR A 19 -1.64 -4.07 2.32
C TYR A 19 -2.13 -3.33 3.57
N LYS A 20 -1.34 -3.31 4.66
CA LYS A 20 -1.70 -2.58 5.89
C LYS A 20 -1.66 -1.06 5.73
N ALA A 21 -0.92 -0.54 4.74
CA ALA A 21 -0.92 0.88 4.42
C ALA A 21 -2.21 1.32 3.69
N LEU A 22 -2.78 0.44 2.87
CA LEU A 22 -3.97 0.71 2.04
C LEU A 22 -5.27 0.15 2.62
N CYS A 23 -5.22 -0.67 3.66
CA CYS A 23 -6.39 -1.35 4.23
C CYS A 23 -6.49 -1.19 5.74
N ASN A 24 -7.72 -1.23 6.25
CA ASN A 24 -8.06 -1.19 7.67
C ASN A 24 -9.21 -2.17 7.98
N GLU A 25 -9.84 -2.05 9.15
CA GLU A 25 -10.95 -2.93 9.58
C GLU A 25 -12.20 -2.80 8.71
N SER A 26 -12.38 -1.69 7.99
CA SER A 26 -13.50 -1.48 7.06
C SER A 26 -13.23 -1.99 5.64
N GLY A 27 -12.04 -2.55 5.38
CA GLY A 27 -11.61 -3.01 4.05
C GLY A 27 -10.45 -2.20 3.48
N CYS A 28 -10.32 -2.17 2.15
CA CYS A 28 -9.22 -1.50 1.45
C CYS A 28 -9.69 -0.23 0.73
N LEU A 29 -8.80 0.76 0.65
CA LEU A 29 -9.07 2.05 0.03
C LEU A 29 -9.36 1.90 -1.47
N THR A 30 -10.55 2.29 -1.90
CA THR A 30 -10.99 2.19 -3.31
C THR A 30 -10.69 3.45 -4.12
N ARG A 31 -10.70 4.63 -3.50
CA ARG A 31 -10.40 5.92 -4.14
C ARG A 31 -10.01 6.99 -3.12
N VAL A 32 -9.25 8.01 -3.56
CA VAL A 32 -8.82 9.16 -2.73
C VAL A 32 -9.58 10.46 -3.02
N GLY A 33 -10.56 10.41 -3.93
CA GLY A 33 -11.33 11.56 -4.39
C GLY A 33 -12.61 11.10 -5.10
N ASN A 34 -13.31 12.05 -5.73
CA ASN A 34 -14.56 11.77 -6.44
C ASN A 34 -14.31 11.53 -7.92
N GLY A 35 -14.82 10.42 -8.45
CA GLY A 35 -14.72 10.07 -9.88
C GLY A 35 -13.71 8.96 -10.19
N PRO A 36 -13.72 8.43 -11.42
CA PRO A 36 -12.89 7.30 -11.83
C PRO A 36 -11.38 7.61 -11.81
N ASP A 37 -10.98 8.86 -12.02
CA ASP A 37 -9.55 9.24 -12.04
C ASP A 37 -8.86 9.11 -10.67
N PHE A 38 -9.64 8.93 -9.59
CA PHE A 38 -9.14 8.83 -8.22
C PHE A 38 -9.19 7.41 -7.65
N ILE A 39 -9.59 6.40 -8.44
CA ILE A 39 -9.51 5.01 -8.00
C ILE A 39 -8.06 4.59 -7.76
N THR A 40 -7.84 3.64 -6.86
CA THR A 40 -6.49 3.26 -6.42
C THR A 40 -5.78 2.26 -7.34
N ALA A 41 -6.51 1.53 -8.19
CA ALA A 41 -5.96 0.52 -9.10
C ALA A 41 -6.49 0.68 -10.54
N VAL A 42 -5.63 0.44 -11.53
CA VAL A 42 -5.96 0.47 -12.97
C VAL A 42 -6.76 -0.78 -13.35
N ASP A 43 -6.30 -1.93 -12.87
CA ASP A 43 -6.89 -3.24 -13.06
C ASP A 43 -7.16 -3.89 -11.69
N TRP A 44 -7.00 -5.20 -11.57
CA TRP A 44 -7.23 -5.89 -10.30
C TRP A 44 -6.22 -5.50 -9.19
N GLY A 45 -5.12 -4.79 -9.49
CA GLY A 45 -4.18 -4.39 -8.44
C GLY A 45 -3.02 -3.47 -8.80
N HIS A 46 -2.73 -3.18 -10.07
CA HIS A 46 -1.67 -2.21 -10.41
C HIS A 46 -2.10 -0.80 -10.00
N LEU A 47 -1.34 -0.17 -9.11
CA LEU A 47 -1.72 1.12 -8.54
C LEU A 47 -1.76 2.21 -9.62
N THR A 48 -2.82 3.03 -9.59
CA THR A 48 -2.87 4.29 -10.33
C THR A 48 -1.87 5.29 -9.75
N LYS A 49 -1.68 6.43 -10.40
CA LYS A 49 -0.90 7.54 -9.82
C LYS A 49 -1.43 7.93 -8.42
N PRO A 50 -2.74 8.20 -8.21
CA PRO A 50 -3.25 8.48 -6.86
C PRO A 50 -3.05 7.33 -5.86
N GLY A 51 -3.17 6.07 -6.29
CA GLY A 51 -2.93 4.91 -5.42
C GLY A 51 -1.47 4.81 -4.97
N SER A 52 -0.52 5.03 -5.87
CA SER A 52 0.92 5.04 -5.56
C SER A 52 1.29 6.22 -4.67
N ASP A 53 0.79 7.43 -4.99
CA ASP A 53 1.02 8.64 -4.19
C ASP A 53 0.52 8.44 -2.74
N PHE A 54 -0.66 7.85 -2.56
CA PHE A 54 -1.18 7.51 -1.23
C PHE A 54 -0.28 6.52 -0.49
N LEU A 55 0.16 5.45 -1.15
CA LEU A 55 1.04 4.45 -0.53
C LEU A 55 2.36 5.08 -0.07
N PHE A 56 3.03 5.85 -0.92
CA PHE A 56 4.31 6.47 -0.57
C PHE A 56 4.19 7.58 0.47
N ASN A 57 3.07 8.30 0.53
CA ASN A 57 2.80 9.19 1.66
C ASN A 57 2.77 8.44 3.00
N LYS A 58 2.29 7.19 3.02
CA LYS A 58 2.24 6.35 4.23
C LYS A 58 3.58 5.69 4.59
N ILE A 59 4.39 5.32 3.60
CA ILE A 59 5.58 4.48 3.84
C ILE A 59 6.91 5.20 3.59
N GLY A 60 6.90 6.41 3.03
CA GLY A 60 8.12 7.10 2.60
C GLY A 60 9.13 7.30 3.73
N ASN A 61 8.67 7.62 4.94
CA ASN A 61 9.53 7.78 6.13
C ASN A 61 10.15 6.46 6.65
N LYS A 62 9.74 5.31 6.11
CA LYS A 62 10.36 4.01 6.39
C LYS A 62 11.51 3.71 5.44
N ILE A 63 11.65 4.49 4.36
CA ILE A 63 12.68 4.33 3.33
C ILE A 63 13.71 5.46 3.44
N ILE A 64 13.23 6.70 3.48
CA ILE A 64 14.07 7.90 3.64
C ILE A 64 13.95 8.35 5.10
N LYS A 65 15.10 8.45 5.78
CA LYS A 65 15.20 8.94 7.16
C LYS A 65 15.33 10.45 7.19
#